data_AF-A0AAD8CH93-F1
#
_entry.id   AF-A0AAD8CH93-F1
#
_cell.length_a   1.000
_cell.length_b   1.000
_cell.length_c   1.000
_cell.angle_alpha   90.00
_cell.angle_beta   90.00
_cell.angle_gamma   90.00
#
_symmetry.space_group_name_H-M   'P 1'
#
loop_
_entity.id
_entity.type
_entity.pdbx_description
1 polymer ?
#
loop_
_entity_poly.entity_id
_entity_poly.type
_entity_poly.pdbx_seq_one_letter_code
_entity_poly.pdbx_strand_id
1 'polypeptide(L)'
;MMTALLHVAFFCSLCVAVAMSGVFDTVLVDLGYEHYAEKPVSHFPACLAMPFNSLVNLGYLLLGVYWLRSRTEGRGGYFKEVFALMALAYGPTQWLRIATQGRLPAVLDQWFTLPIFAWVPIWCSYIAGGWSPRYALVVEVASLCSYGLALSHELGFELALGCHVAFAVVQGLRVQRRFGDRQSLAYLGAAVLSCVGFVVLKLLDHRLAEQLWIFRHLSGHFCSKVCDVLQFHFSFLFLCRLTWREKQARSK
;
A
#
# COMPACT_ATOMS: atom_id res chain seq x y z
N MET A 1 -3.53 19.40 5.30
CA MET A 1 -4.39 18.71 4.31
C MET A 1 -4.14 19.13 2.87
N MET A 2 -4.35 20.40 2.48
CA MET A 2 -4.26 20.82 1.06
C MET A 2 -2.92 20.49 0.39
N THR A 3 -1.79 20.70 1.07
CA THR A 3 -0.46 20.34 0.54
C THR A 3 -0.29 18.84 0.31
N ALA A 4 -0.77 18.00 1.24
CA ALA A 4 -0.73 16.54 1.08
C ALA A 4 -1.63 16.08 -0.08
N LEU A 5 -2.81 16.69 -0.22
CA LEU A 5 -3.72 16.43 -1.34
C LEU A 5 -3.08 16.77 -2.68
N LEU A 6 -2.51 17.97 -2.82
CA LEU A 6 -1.82 18.38 -4.03
C LEU A 6 -0.64 17.46 -4.34
N HIS A 7 0.09 17.01 -3.32
CA HIS A 7 1.18 16.06 -3.52
C HIS A 7 0.68 14.74 -4.12
N VAL A 8 -0.28 14.08 -3.47
CA VAL A 8 -0.79 12.79 -3.94
C VAL A 8 -1.50 12.95 -5.30
N ALA A 9 -2.25 14.03 -5.50
CA ALA A 9 -2.91 14.30 -6.78
C ALA A 9 -1.90 14.50 -7.92
N PHE A 10 -0.82 15.26 -7.69
CA PHE A 10 0.25 15.43 -8.67
C PHE A 10 0.90 14.08 -9.00
N PHE A 11 1.28 13.32 -7.98
CA PHE A 11 1.86 11.99 -8.13
C PHE A 11 0.96 11.04 -8.93
N CYS A 12 -0.32 10.94 -8.56
CA CYS A 12 -1.28 10.08 -9.25
C CYS A 12 -1.48 10.52 -10.70
N SER A 13 -1.58 11.84 -10.94
CA SER A 13 -1.76 12.38 -12.29
C SER A 13 -0.56 12.10 -13.19
N LEU A 14 0.66 12.22 -12.65
CA LEU A 14 1.88 11.86 -13.37
C LEU A 14 1.88 10.38 -13.75
N CYS A 15 1.58 9.49 -12.80
CA CYS A 15 1.53 8.06 -13.08
C CYS A 15 0.48 7.71 -14.13
N VAL A 16 -0.72 8.31 -14.04
CA VAL A 16 -1.78 8.12 -15.04
C VAL A 16 -1.31 8.59 -16.41
N ALA A 17 -0.72 9.79 -16.51
CA ALA A 17 -0.24 10.32 -17.79
C ALA A 17 0.84 9.43 -18.42
N VAL A 18 1.79 8.94 -17.62
CA VAL A 18 2.84 8.03 -18.11
C VAL A 18 2.26 6.67 -18.50
N ALA A 19 1.37 6.08 -17.70
CA ALA A 19 0.74 4.81 -18.04
C ALA A 19 -0.12 4.92 -19.30
N MET A 20 -0.82 6.04 -19.51
CA MET A 20 -1.60 6.32 -20.72
C MET A 20 -0.75 6.58 -21.97
N SER A 21 0.54 6.92 -21.82
CA SER A 21 1.44 7.12 -22.95
C SER A 21 1.89 5.81 -23.62
N GLY A 22 1.53 4.65 -23.06
CA GLY A 22 1.89 3.33 -23.57
C GLY A 22 3.28 2.84 -23.14
N VAL A 23 4.02 3.61 -22.33
CA VAL A 23 5.36 3.22 -21.82
C VAL A 23 5.34 1.85 -21.13
N PHE A 24 4.24 1.49 -20.48
CA PHE A 24 4.09 0.22 -19.76
C PHE A 24 3.23 -0.82 -20.51
N ASP A 25 3.09 -0.73 -21.83
CA ASP A 25 2.25 -1.64 -22.62
C ASP A 25 2.77 -3.08 -22.71
N THR A 26 4.03 -3.31 -22.37
CA THR A 26 4.67 -4.63 -22.37
C THR A 26 4.79 -5.26 -20.99
N VAL A 27 4.51 -4.52 -19.90
CA VAL A 27 4.59 -5.03 -18.53
C VAL A 27 3.64 -6.21 -18.31
N LEU A 28 4.09 -7.24 -17.58
CA LEU A 28 3.20 -8.33 -17.18
C LEU A 28 2.26 -7.88 -16.05
N VAL A 29 0.97 -7.99 -16.32
CA VAL A 29 -0.11 -7.69 -15.37
C VAL A 29 -1.13 -8.82 -15.44
N ASP A 30 -1.60 -9.27 -14.27
CA ASP A 30 -2.65 -10.30 -14.22
C ASP A 30 -3.99 -9.65 -14.61
N LEU A 31 -4.48 -10.02 -15.79
CA LEU A 31 -5.77 -9.61 -16.35
C LEU A 31 -6.62 -10.87 -16.51
N GLY A 32 -7.89 -10.78 -16.15
CA GLY A 32 -8.82 -11.91 -16.21
C GLY A 32 -9.21 -12.43 -14.82
N TYR A 33 -10.42 -12.95 -14.73
CA TYR A 33 -10.98 -13.46 -13.48
C TYR A 33 -10.37 -14.80 -13.05
N GLU A 34 -9.70 -15.50 -13.96
CA GLU A 34 -9.00 -16.77 -13.72
C GLU A 34 -7.88 -16.65 -12.69
N HIS A 35 -7.35 -15.44 -12.46
CA HIS A 35 -6.34 -15.15 -11.44
C HIS A 35 -6.91 -15.01 -10.03
N TYR A 36 -8.23 -15.18 -9.87
CA TYR A 36 -8.93 -15.06 -8.60
C TYR A 36 -9.67 -16.36 -8.29
N ALA A 37 -9.55 -16.85 -7.05
CA ALA A 37 -10.33 -17.98 -6.60
C ALA A 37 -11.83 -17.66 -6.43
N GLU A 38 -12.17 -16.39 -6.14
CA GLU A 38 -13.56 -15.94 -6.07
C GLU A 38 -14.15 -15.87 -7.49
N LYS A 39 -15.18 -16.67 -7.75
CA LYS A 39 -15.82 -16.70 -9.07
C LYS A 39 -16.72 -15.48 -9.29
N PRO A 40 -16.72 -14.90 -10.50
CA PRO A 40 -17.60 -13.79 -10.81
C PRO A 40 -19.08 -14.20 -10.79
N VAL A 41 -19.93 -13.32 -10.26
CA VAL A 41 -21.39 -13.48 -10.16
C VAL A 41 -22.04 -12.81 -11.37
N SER A 42 -22.59 -13.62 -12.28
CA SER A 42 -23.05 -13.18 -13.61
C SER A 42 -24.16 -12.13 -13.64
N HIS A 43 -24.97 -12.04 -12.58
CA HIS A 43 -26.09 -11.09 -12.47
C HIS A 43 -25.71 -9.79 -11.73
N PHE A 44 -24.48 -9.67 -11.24
CA PHE A 44 -24.00 -8.46 -10.60
C PHE A 44 -23.34 -7.53 -11.64
N PRO A 45 -23.38 -6.19 -11.43
CA PRO A 45 -22.64 -5.26 -12.26
C PRO A 45 -21.14 -5.54 -12.14
N ALA A 46 -20.35 -5.18 -13.16
CA ALA A 46 -18.92 -5.49 -13.22
C ALA A 46 -18.12 -5.02 -11.98
N CYS A 47 -18.50 -3.88 -11.39
CA CYS A 47 -17.90 -3.37 -10.15
C CYS A 47 -18.19 -4.20 -8.90
N LEU A 48 -19.12 -5.15 -8.96
CA LEU A 48 -19.45 -6.09 -7.88
C LEU A 48 -19.33 -7.54 -8.34
N ALA A 49 -18.79 -7.80 -9.54
CA ALA A 49 -18.71 -9.14 -10.11
C ALA A 49 -18.04 -10.13 -9.15
N MET A 50 -17.01 -9.69 -8.43
CA MET A 50 -16.41 -10.44 -7.32
C MET A 50 -16.73 -9.72 -6.00
N PRO A 51 -17.84 -10.04 -5.31
CA PRO A 51 -18.36 -9.24 -4.20
C PRO A 51 -17.37 -9.06 -3.05
N PHE A 52 -16.62 -10.08 -2.62
CA PHE A 52 -15.66 -9.95 -1.53
C PHE A 52 -14.43 -9.15 -1.95
N ASN A 53 -13.85 -9.47 -3.11
CA ASN A 53 -12.73 -8.71 -3.69
C ASN A 53 -13.10 -7.27 -4.06
N SER A 54 -14.38 -6.97 -4.29
CA SER A 54 -14.90 -5.61 -4.46
C SER A 54 -15.06 -4.91 -3.11
N LEU A 55 -15.66 -5.59 -2.12
CA LEU A 55 -15.95 -5.07 -0.79
C LEU A 55 -14.69 -4.65 -0.03
N VAL A 56 -13.59 -5.41 -0.16
CA VAL A 56 -12.33 -5.08 0.53
C VAL A 56 -11.78 -3.70 0.13
N ASN A 57 -12.14 -3.18 -1.05
CA ASN A 57 -11.73 -1.84 -1.48
C ASN A 57 -12.34 -0.74 -0.61
N LEU A 58 -13.53 -0.97 -0.04
CA LEU A 58 -14.11 -0.08 0.98
C LEU A 58 -13.25 -0.02 2.24
N GLY A 59 -12.51 -1.09 2.57
CA GLY A 59 -11.56 -1.12 3.67
C GLY A 59 -10.50 -0.03 3.55
N TYR A 60 -9.88 0.13 2.38
CA TYR A 60 -8.91 1.21 2.14
C TYR A 60 -9.55 2.59 2.21
N LEU A 61 -10.76 2.75 1.67
CA LEU A 61 -11.48 4.03 1.70
C LEU A 61 -11.81 4.44 3.13
N LEU A 62 -12.39 3.53 3.91
CA LEU A 62 -12.73 3.76 5.30
C LEU A 62 -11.48 4.02 6.15
N LEU A 63 -10.41 3.26 5.92
CA LEU A 63 -9.14 3.46 6.59
C LEU A 63 -8.53 4.83 6.30
N GLY A 64 -8.49 5.24 5.03
CA GLY A 64 -7.99 6.54 4.61
C GLY A 64 -8.80 7.69 5.22
N VAL A 65 -10.14 7.61 5.18
CA VAL A 65 -11.03 8.61 5.80
C VAL A 65 -10.82 8.66 7.32
N TYR A 66 -10.76 7.50 7.98
CA TYR A 66 -10.52 7.40 9.42
C TYR A 66 -9.21 8.11 9.81
N TRP A 67 -8.12 7.80 9.11
CA TRP A 67 -6.82 8.42 9.40
C TRP A 67 -6.72 9.87 8.97
N LEU A 68 -7.48 10.34 7.98
CA LEU A 68 -7.56 11.78 7.70
C LEU A 68 -8.24 12.54 8.84
N ARG A 69 -9.31 11.97 9.40
CA ARG A 69 -10.07 12.57 10.50
C ARG A 69 -9.35 12.50 11.85
N SER A 70 -8.44 11.55 12.05
CA SER A 70 -7.68 11.44 13.29
C SER A 70 -6.72 12.63 13.48
N ARG A 71 -6.56 13.12 14.71
CA ARG A 71 -5.69 14.26 15.00
C ARG A 71 -4.23 13.82 15.09
N THR A 72 -3.33 14.58 14.47
CA THR A 72 -1.88 14.46 14.67
C THR A 72 -1.28 15.84 14.59
N GLU A 73 -0.57 16.24 15.65
CA GLU A 73 -0.05 17.59 15.76
C GLU A 73 1.22 17.81 14.93
N GLY A 74 1.47 19.05 14.53
CA GLY A 74 2.68 19.47 13.85
C GLY A 74 2.90 18.79 12.48
N ARG A 75 4.16 18.73 12.04
CA ARG A 75 4.53 18.17 10.72
C ARG A 75 4.23 16.68 10.56
N GLY A 76 4.02 15.93 11.65
CA GLY A 76 3.54 14.55 11.60
C GLY A 76 2.18 14.41 10.91
N GLY A 77 1.35 15.47 10.94
CA GLY A 77 0.08 15.52 10.23
C GLY A 77 0.25 15.36 8.71
N TYR A 78 1.27 15.98 8.12
CA TYR A 78 1.52 15.90 6.68
C TYR A 78 1.80 14.47 6.20
N PHE A 79 2.69 13.73 6.88
CA PHE A 79 3.03 12.35 6.52
C PHE A 79 1.82 11.42 6.65
N LYS A 80 1.08 11.56 7.75
CA LYS A 80 -0.18 10.82 7.96
C LYS A 80 -1.18 11.14 6.84
N GLU A 81 -1.36 12.43 6.52
CA GLU A 81 -2.30 12.84 5.47
C GLU A 81 -1.90 12.28 4.11
N VAL A 82 -0.63 12.37 3.71
CA VAL A 82 -0.15 11.78 2.45
C VAL A 82 -0.40 10.27 2.43
N PHE A 83 -0.02 9.56 3.49
CA PHE A 83 -0.18 8.12 3.55
C PHE A 83 -1.66 7.70 3.52
N ALA A 84 -2.55 8.49 4.15
CA ALA A 84 -3.99 8.25 4.14
C ALA A 84 -4.60 8.54 2.77
N LEU A 85 -4.15 9.61 2.10
CA LEU A 85 -4.56 9.94 0.73
C LEU A 85 -4.09 8.89 -0.28
N MET A 86 -2.91 8.29 -0.09
CA MET A 86 -2.45 7.17 -0.91
C MET A 86 -3.37 5.95 -0.75
N ALA A 87 -3.82 5.63 0.46
CA ALA A 87 -4.84 4.58 0.66
C ALA A 87 -6.16 4.92 -0.05
N LEU A 88 -6.59 6.18 -0.01
CA LEU A 88 -7.78 6.66 -0.74
C LEU A 88 -7.64 6.61 -2.26
N ALA A 89 -6.44 6.78 -2.80
CA ALA A 89 -6.17 6.66 -4.23
C ALA A 89 -6.04 5.19 -4.66
N TYR A 90 -5.46 4.35 -3.81
CA TYR A 90 -5.22 2.95 -4.07
C TYR A 90 -6.51 2.13 -4.15
N GLY A 91 -7.42 2.29 -3.18
CA GLY A 91 -8.68 1.53 -3.13
C GLY A 91 -9.50 1.61 -4.44
N PRO A 92 -9.79 2.80 -4.99
CA PRO A 92 -10.47 2.95 -6.28
C PRO A 92 -9.69 2.36 -7.46
N THR A 93 -8.36 2.47 -7.45
CA THR A 93 -7.51 1.92 -8.52
C THR A 93 -7.60 0.40 -8.56
N GLN A 94 -7.44 -0.24 -7.40
CA GLN A 94 -7.60 -1.69 -7.25
C GLN A 94 -9.02 -2.13 -7.62
N TRP A 95 -10.04 -1.37 -7.20
CA TRP A 95 -11.42 -1.66 -7.54
C TRP A 95 -11.67 -1.54 -9.05
N LEU A 96 -11.12 -0.51 -9.70
CA LEU A 96 -11.24 -0.34 -11.15
C LEU A 96 -10.56 -1.47 -11.92
N ARG A 97 -9.41 -1.95 -11.43
CA ARG A 97 -8.73 -3.14 -11.97
C ARG A 97 -9.66 -4.34 -11.96
N ILE A 98 -10.29 -4.63 -10.82
CA ILE A 98 -11.24 -5.74 -10.67
C ILE A 98 -12.47 -5.55 -11.57
N ALA A 99 -13.02 -4.34 -11.62
CA ALA A 99 -14.26 -4.07 -12.34
C ALA A 99 -14.09 -4.11 -13.86
N THR A 100 -12.95 -3.64 -14.36
CA THR A 100 -12.75 -3.46 -15.81
C THR A 100 -11.88 -4.54 -16.42
N GLN A 101 -11.08 -5.24 -15.61
CA GLN A 101 -9.99 -6.11 -16.10
C GLN A 101 -9.08 -5.38 -17.10
N GLY A 102 -8.99 -4.05 -16.97
CA GLY A 102 -8.26 -3.19 -17.87
C GLY A 102 -6.78 -3.12 -17.54
N ARG A 103 -5.96 -2.96 -18.57
CA ARG A 103 -4.51 -2.85 -18.42
C ARG A 103 -4.07 -1.63 -17.62
N LEU A 104 -4.63 -0.46 -17.93
CA LEU A 104 -4.30 0.80 -17.25
C LEU A 104 -4.47 0.71 -15.71
N PRO A 105 -5.63 0.31 -15.16
CA PRO A 105 -5.76 0.18 -13.72
C PRO A 105 -4.92 -0.96 -13.13
N ALA A 106 -4.61 -2.03 -13.90
CA ALA A 106 -3.71 -3.08 -13.44
C ALA A 106 -2.26 -2.60 -13.28
N VAL A 107 -1.77 -1.80 -14.23
CA VAL A 107 -0.47 -1.13 -14.16
C VAL A 107 -0.44 -0.15 -12.98
N LEU A 108 -1.47 0.68 -12.82
CA LEU A 108 -1.53 1.65 -11.73
C LEU A 108 -1.63 0.99 -10.36
N ASP A 109 -2.34 -0.13 -10.24
CA ASP A 109 -2.43 -0.92 -9.00
C ASP A 109 -1.05 -1.40 -8.53
N GLN A 110 -0.26 -2.00 -9.43
CA GLN A 110 1.13 -2.34 -9.13
C GLN A 110 1.97 -1.09 -8.83
N TRP A 111 1.90 -0.07 -9.69
CA TRP A 111 2.80 1.08 -9.61
C TRP A 111 2.58 1.92 -8.36
N PHE A 112 1.32 2.17 -7.96
CA PHE A 112 0.97 2.90 -6.73
C PHE A 112 1.43 2.19 -5.45
N THR A 113 1.55 0.86 -5.49
CA THR A 113 2.01 0.06 -4.34
C THR A 113 3.43 0.45 -3.93
N LEU A 114 4.33 0.76 -4.88
CA LEU A 114 5.73 1.05 -4.55
C LEU A 114 5.89 2.32 -3.69
N PRO A 115 5.36 3.51 -4.09
CA PRO A 115 5.44 4.71 -3.27
C PRO A 115 4.74 4.54 -1.91
N ILE A 116 3.64 3.80 -1.82
CA ILE A 116 2.99 3.48 -0.54
C ILE A 116 4.02 2.92 0.46
N PHE A 117 4.80 1.92 0.04
CA PHE A 117 5.86 1.38 0.89
C PHE A 117 7.01 2.36 1.09
N ALA A 118 7.39 3.13 0.06
CA ALA A 118 8.46 4.12 0.13
C ALA A 118 8.16 5.28 1.10
N TRP A 119 6.89 5.56 1.40
CA TRP A 119 6.50 6.57 2.37
C TRP A 119 6.75 6.16 3.84
N VAL A 120 6.83 4.87 4.14
CA VAL A 120 7.21 4.36 5.46
C VAL A 120 8.64 4.79 5.85
N PRO A 121 9.69 4.52 5.06
CA PRO A 121 11.05 4.96 5.36
C PRO A 121 11.22 6.49 5.28
N ILE A 122 10.44 7.20 4.45
CA ILE A 122 10.36 8.67 4.46
C ILE A 122 9.90 9.19 5.83
N TRP A 123 8.80 8.63 6.35
CA TRP A 123 8.28 9.01 7.66
C TRP A 123 9.23 8.57 8.80
N CYS A 124 9.84 7.39 8.69
CA CYS A 124 10.88 6.95 9.64
C CYS A 124 12.07 7.91 9.67
N SER A 125 12.54 8.39 8.51
CA SER A 125 13.61 9.40 8.44
C SER A 125 13.21 10.71 9.13
N TYR A 126 11.95 11.13 8.95
CA TYR A 126 11.42 12.29 9.66
C TYR A 126 11.46 12.11 11.18
N ILE A 127 11.06 10.94 11.68
CA ILE A 127 11.13 10.62 13.12
C ILE A 127 12.60 10.60 13.59
N ALA A 128 13.52 10.04 12.80
CA ALA A 128 14.92 9.90 13.20
C ALA A 128 15.72 11.21 13.23
N GLY A 129 15.49 12.10 12.27
CA GLY A 129 16.35 13.25 12.02
C GLY A 129 15.62 14.54 11.68
N GLY A 130 14.29 14.53 11.63
CA GLY A 130 13.48 15.67 11.16
C GLY A 130 13.27 15.68 9.64
N TRP A 131 12.57 16.71 9.17
CA TRP A 131 12.15 16.79 7.77
C TRP A 131 13.32 17.07 6.82
N SER A 132 13.52 16.19 5.85
CA SER A 132 14.43 16.38 4.73
C SER A 132 13.66 16.24 3.40
N PRO A 133 13.29 17.34 2.74
CA PRO A 133 12.55 17.29 1.48
C PRO A 133 13.38 16.66 0.35
N ARG A 134 14.72 16.83 0.38
CA ARG A 134 15.63 16.19 -0.59
C ARG A 134 15.58 14.67 -0.45
N TYR A 135 15.63 14.15 0.77
CA TYR A 135 15.54 12.71 1.00
C TYR A 135 14.20 12.15 0.54
N ALA A 136 13.10 12.83 0.90
CA ALA A 136 11.76 12.42 0.49
C ALA A 136 11.64 12.36 -1.04
N LEU A 137 12.08 13.42 -1.74
CA LEU A 137 12.06 13.47 -3.20
C LEU A 137 12.89 12.34 -3.83
N VAL A 138 14.11 12.10 -3.33
CA VAL A 138 14.96 11.03 -3.87
C VAL A 138 14.32 9.66 -3.69
N VAL A 139 13.78 9.37 -2.50
CA VAL A 139 13.14 8.07 -2.23
C VAL A 139 11.87 7.89 -3.08
N GLU A 140 11.07 8.94 -3.24
CA GLU A 140 9.85 8.91 -4.03
C GLU A 140 10.11 8.77 -5.53
N VAL A 141 11.07 9.52 -6.08
CA VAL A 141 11.51 9.36 -7.48
C VAL A 141 12.12 7.98 -7.70
N ALA A 142 12.99 7.50 -6.80
CA ALA A 142 13.55 6.15 -6.90
C ALA A 142 12.44 5.08 -6.86
N SER A 143 11.42 5.28 -6.01
CA SER A 143 10.25 4.40 -5.95
C SER A 143 9.50 4.37 -7.27
N LEU A 144 9.25 5.53 -7.87
CA LEU A 144 8.58 5.63 -9.17
C LEU A 144 9.38 4.94 -10.28
N CYS A 145 10.67 5.24 -10.37
CA CYS A 145 11.57 4.66 -11.37
C CYS A 145 11.75 3.15 -11.18
N SER A 146 11.66 2.64 -9.95
CA SER A 146 11.82 1.20 -9.68
C SER A 146 10.77 0.32 -10.37
N TYR A 147 9.61 0.88 -10.75
CA TYR A 147 8.64 0.15 -11.56
C TYR A 147 9.14 -0.18 -12.96
N GLY A 148 10.14 0.57 -13.47
CA GLY A 148 10.81 0.25 -14.73
C GLY A 148 11.47 -1.13 -14.76
N LEU A 149 11.74 -1.75 -13.61
CA LEU A 149 12.20 -3.14 -13.54
C LEU A 149 11.19 -4.10 -14.17
N ALA A 150 9.88 -3.82 -14.07
CA ALA A 150 8.82 -4.63 -14.66
C ALA A 150 8.80 -4.59 -16.20
N LEU A 151 9.50 -3.62 -16.82
CA LEU A 151 9.74 -3.61 -18.28
C LEU A 151 10.88 -4.54 -18.70
N SER A 152 11.80 -4.83 -17.78
CA SER A 152 13.05 -5.55 -18.08
C SER A 152 12.97 -7.03 -17.70
N HIS A 153 12.10 -7.39 -16.76
CA HIS A 153 12.02 -8.74 -16.23
C HIS A 153 10.61 -9.06 -15.73
N GLU A 154 10.17 -10.31 -15.89
CA GLU A 154 8.83 -10.77 -15.48
C GLU A 154 8.59 -10.58 -13.98
N LEU A 155 9.60 -10.87 -13.16
CA LEU A 155 9.61 -10.63 -11.70
C LEU A 155 10.01 -9.20 -11.30
N GLY A 156 10.08 -8.27 -12.25
CA GLY A 156 10.62 -6.93 -12.02
C GLY A 156 9.83 -6.14 -10.96
N PHE A 157 8.51 -6.27 -10.97
CA PHE A 157 7.64 -5.66 -9.97
C PHE A 157 7.85 -6.28 -8.59
N GLU A 158 7.91 -7.61 -8.50
CA GLU A 158 8.09 -8.37 -7.26
C GLU A 158 9.44 -8.05 -6.61
N LEU A 159 10.51 -7.92 -7.41
CA LEU A 159 11.82 -7.51 -6.93
C LEU A 159 11.79 -6.08 -6.38
N ALA A 160 11.18 -5.14 -7.11
CA ALA A 160 11.03 -3.76 -6.65
C ALA A 160 10.26 -3.72 -5.33
N LEU A 161 9.10 -4.36 -5.27
CA LEU A 161 8.25 -4.43 -4.08
C LEU A 161 8.99 -5.06 -2.90
N GLY A 162 9.70 -6.17 -3.11
CA GLY A 162 10.50 -6.85 -2.08
C GLY A 162 11.57 -5.94 -1.49
N CYS A 163 12.27 -5.16 -2.34
CA CYS A 163 13.25 -4.16 -1.87
C CYS A 163 12.58 -3.05 -1.03
N HIS A 164 11.42 -2.55 -1.46
CA HIS A 164 10.67 -1.54 -0.71
C HIS A 164 10.19 -2.05 0.65
N VAL A 165 9.64 -3.27 0.70
CA VAL A 165 9.23 -3.92 1.95
C VAL A 165 10.43 -4.09 2.89
N ALA A 166 11.54 -4.64 2.40
CA ALA A 166 12.75 -4.81 3.20
C ALA A 166 13.27 -3.48 3.74
N PHE A 167 13.29 -2.44 2.91
CA PHE A 167 13.73 -1.10 3.31
C PHE A 167 12.80 -0.48 4.38
N ALA A 168 11.48 -0.61 4.21
CA ALA A 168 10.50 -0.15 5.19
C ALA A 168 10.68 -0.87 6.55
N VAL A 169 10.89 -2.19 6.54
CA VAL A 169 11.12 -2.97 7.77
C VAL A 169 12.43 -2.56 8.45
N VAL A 170 13.52 -2.42 7.69
CA VAL A 170 14.82 -1.99 8.24
C VAL A 170 14.71 -0.60 8.88
N GLN A 171 14.07 0.35 8.20
CA GLN A 171 13.90 1.70 8.75
C GLN A 171 12.95 1.72 9.95
N GLY A 172 11.87 0.95 9.90
CA GLY A 172 10.96 0.75 11.04
C GLY A 172 11.69 0.21 12.27
N LEU A 173 12.50 -0.83 12.11
CA LEU A 173 13.31 -1.39 13.21
C LEU A 173 14.32 -0.38 13.76
N ARG A 174 14.94 0.45 12.90
CA ARG A 174 15.87 1.50 13.33
C ARG A 174 15.18 2.54 14.22
N VAL A 175 14.03 3.07 13.81
CA VAL A 175 13.29 4.06 14.62
C VAL A 175 12.67 3.43 15.87
N GLN A 176 12.25 2.16 15.79
CA GLN A 176 11.75 1.40 16.93
C GLN A 176 12.83 1.24 18.01
N ARG A 177 14.07 0.92 17.62
CA ARG A 177 15.19 0.82 18.58
C ARG A 177 15.50 2.14 19.28
N ARG A 178 15.31 3.27 18.59
CA ARG A 178 15.67 4.60 19.11
C ARG A 178 14.59 5.26 19.95
N PHE A 179 13.32 5.14 19.54
CA PHE A 179 12.21 5.87 20.17
C PHE A 179 11.08 4.98 20.67
N GLY A 180 11.14 3.68 20.38
CA GLY A 180 10.04 2.76 20.60
C GLY A 180 9.84 2.32 22.04
N ASP A 181 8.77 1.55 22.20
CA ASP A 181 8.33 0.87 23.40
C ASP A 181 7.64 -0.45 23.03
N ARG A 182 7.13 -1.18 24.03
CA ARG A 182 6.45 -2.47 23.82
C ARG A 182 5.22 -2.35 22.90
N GLN A 183 4.48 -1.26 22.97
CA GLN A 183 3.26 -1.07 22.18
C GLN A 183 3.58 -0.76 20.71
N SER A 184 4.57 0.10 20.44
CA SER A 184 5.06 0.34 19.08
C SER A 184 5.73 -0.91 18.49
N LEU A 185 6.41 -1.72 19.30
CA LEU A 185 6.94 -3.01 18.84
C LEU A 185 5.82 -3.95 18.41
N ALA A 186 4.73 -4.02 19.17
CA ALA A 186 3.56 -4.83 18.81
C ALA A 186 2.92 -4.35 17.50
N TYR A 187 2.80 -3.02 17.29
CA TYR A 187 2.31 -2.46 16.02
C TYR A 187 3.23 -2.78 14.84
N LEU A 188 4.55 -2.66 15.00
CA LEU A 188 5.50 -3.05 13.96
C LEU A 188 5.39 -4.55 13.63
N GLY A 189 5.33 -5.40 14.65
CA GLY A 189 5.16 -6.85 14.46
C GLY A 189 3.86 -7.19 13.75
N ALA A 190 2.75 -6.53 14.10
CA ALA A 190 1.47 -6.70 13.44
C ALA A 190 1.51 -6.22 11.98
N ALA A 191 2.14 -5.08 11.69
CA ALA A 191 2.31 -4.60 10.32
C ALA A 191 3.13 -5.57 9.45
N VAL A 192 4.23 -6.11 9.99
CA VAL A 192 5.07 -7.10 9.29
C VAL A 192 4.31 -8.41 9.07
N LEU A 193 3.61 -8.90 10.09
CA LEU A 193 2.80 -10.12 9.97
C LEU A 193 1.70 -9.96 8.93
N SER A 194 1.03 -8.80 8.92
CA SER A 194 0.05 -8.44 7.88
C SER A 194 0.68 -8.37 6.49
N CYS A 195 1.88 -7.80 6.34
CA CYS A 195 2.60 -7.78 5.06
C CYS A 195 2.92 -9.20 4.56
N VAL A 196 3.41 -10.07 5.45
CA VAL A 196 3.64 -11.48 5.14
C VAL A 196 2.35 -12.19 4.75
N GLY A 197 1.26 -11.95 5.48
CA GLY A 197 -0.07 -12.47 5.17
C GLY A 197 -0.55 -12.04 3.78
N PHE A 198 -0.37 -10.76 3.43
CA PHE A 198 -0.67 -10.25 2.09
C PHE A 198 0.08 -11.03 0.99
N VAL A 199 1.39 -11.25 1.15
CA VAL A 199 2.17 -11.98 0.14
C VAL A 199 1.76 -13.46 0.08
N VAL A 200 1.73 -14.14 1.22
CA VAL A 200 1.51 -15.60 1.28
C VAL A 200 0.10 -15.97 0.81
N LEU A 201 -0.93 -15.25 1.26
CA LEU A 201 -2.32 -15.55 0.91
C LEU A 201 -2.60 -15.25 -0.57
N LYS A 202 -1.94 -14.24 -1.15
CA LYS A 202 -2.01 -13.97 -2.59
C LYS A 202 -1.36 -15.11 -3.39
N LEU A 203 -0.15 -15.53 -3.03
CA LEU A 203 0.58 -16.58 -3.75
C LEU A 203 -0.11 -17.96 -3.65
N LEU A 204 -0.82 -18.21 -2.56
CA LEU A 204 -1.50 -19.48 -2.31
C LEU A 204 -3.00 -19.44 -2.65
N ASP A 205 -3.50 -18.41 -3.34
CA ASP A 205 -4.94 -18.18 -3.55
C ASP A 205 -5.68 -19.44 -4.05
N HIS A 206 -5.28 -19.96 -5.21
CA HIS A 206 -5.89 -21.15 -5.79
C HIS A 206 -5.64 -22.42 -4.97
N ARG A 207 -4.42 -22.61 -4.44
CA ARG A 207 -4.08 -23.78 -3.61
C ARG A 207 -4.93 -23.84 -2.34
N LEU A 208 -5.19 -22.70 -1.72
CA LEU A 208 -6.08 -22.59 -0.56
C LEU A 208 -7.53 -22.91 -0.94
N ALA A 209 -8.00 -22.44 -2.10
CA ALA A 209 -9.35 -22.73 -2.57
C ALA A 209 -9.58 -24.21 -2.94
N GLU A 210 -8.54 -24.91 -3.40
CA GLU A 210 -8.56 -26.34 -3.63
C GLU A 210 -8.70 -27.13 -2.31
N GLN A 211 -7.92 -26.74 -1.29
CA GLN A 211 -7.82 -27.47 -0.02
C GLN A 211 -8.92 -27.11 0.99
N LEU A 212 -9.39 -25.86 0.98
CA LEU A 212 -10.27 -25.31 2.02
C LEU A 212 -11.49 -24.62 1.38
N TRP A 213 -12.69 -25.12 1.69
CA TRP A 213 -13.95 -24.65 1.09
C TRP A 213 -14.20 -23.14 1.27
N ILE A 214 -13.74 -22.58 2.40
CA ILE A 214 -13.93 -21.16 2.73
C ILE A 214 -13.19 -20.25 1.75
N PHE A 215 -12.03 -20.68 1.26
CA PHE A 215 -11.21 -19.94 0.29
C PHE A 215 -11.77 -20.00 -1.14
N ARG A 216 -12.81 -20.80 -1.41
CA ARG A 216 -13.56 -20.71 -2.68
C ARG A 216 -14.49 -19.51 -2.76
N HIS A 217 -14.90 -18.98 -1.61
CA HIS A 217 -15.84 -17.86 -1.51
C HIS A 217 -15.12 -16.60 -1.07
N LEU A 218 -14.36 -16.67 0.02
CA LEU A 218 -13.57 -15.54 0.46
C LEU A 218 -12.42 -15.29 -0.51
N SER A 219 -11.73 -16.31 -1.03
CA SER A 219 -10.44 -16.22 -1.75
C SER A 219 -9.28 -15.79 -0.86
N GLY A 220 -8.12 -16.39 -1.11
CA GLY A 220 -6.84 -15.95 -0.58
C GLY A 220 -6.51 -14.55 -1.07
N HIS A 221 -6.93 -14.16 -2.28
CA HIS A 221 -6.81 -12.78 -2.76
C HIS A 221 -7.55 -11.80 -1.84
N PHE A 222 -8.81 -12.02 -1.51
CA PHE A 222 -9.54 -11.17 -0.54
C PHE A 222 -8.84 -11.12 0.82
N CYS A 223 -8.49 -12.29 1.39
CA CYS A 223 -7.83 -12.36 2.69
C CYS A 223 -6.48 -11.62 2.65
N SER A 224 -5.74 -11.69 1.54
CA SER A 224 -4.51 -10.94 1.34
C SER A 224 -4.74 -9.43 1.37
N LYS A 225 -5.87 -8.96 0.81
CA LYS A 225 -6.24 -7.54 0.79
C LYS A 225 -6.75 -7.07 2.14
N VAL A 226 -7.39 -7.93 2.93
CA VAL A 226 -7.67 -7.64 4.35
C VAL A 226 -6.34 -7.48 5.10
N CYS A 227 -5.36 -8.34 4.85
CA CYS A 227 -4.02 -8.20 5.43
C CYS A 227 -3.34 -6.88 4.98
N ASP A 228 -3.48 -6.47 3.73
CA ASP A 228 -2.94 -5.19 3.24
C ASP A 228 -3.59 -3.97 3.93
N VAL A 229 -4.92 -3.96 4.09
CA VAL A 229 -5.63 -2.93 4.89
C VAL A 229 -5.13 -2.90 6.34
N LEU A 230 -4.91 -4.07 6.96
CA LEU A 230 -4.35 -4.15 8.32
C LEU A 230 -2.89 -3.68 8.37
N GLN A 231 -2.08 -4.00 7.36
CA GLN A 231 -0.71 -3.54 7.23
C GLN A 231 -0.66 -2.01 7.23
N PHE A 232 -1.50 -1.35 6.44
CA PHE A 232 -1.64 0.11 6.49
C PHE A 232 -2.01 0.59 7.89
N HIS A 233 -3.06 0.01 8.49
CA HIS A 233 -3.55 0.42 9.81
C HIS A 233 -2.47 0.34 10.89
N PHE A 234 -1.77 -0.79 10.97
CA PHE A 234 -0.70 -0.99 11.94
C PHE A 234 0.52 -0.10 11.64
N SER A 235 0.81 0.18 10.36
CA SER A 235 1.84 1.15 9.98
C SER A 235 1.49 2.56 10.46
N PHE A 236 0.24 3.00 10.35
CA PHE A 236 -0.20 4.26 10.93
C PHE A 236 -0.07 4.28 12.45
N LEU A 237 -0.55 3.24 13.13
CA LEU A 237 -0.44 3.12 14.59
C LEU A 237 1.02 3.22 15.06
N PHE A 238 1.91 2.51 14.37
CA PHE A 238 3.35 2.53 14.61
C PHE A 238 3.96 3.92 14.42
N LEU A 239 3.78 4.51 13.23
CA LEU A 239 4.44 5.77 12.85
C LEU A 239 3.88 6.97 13.61
N CYS A 240 2.57 7.03 13.85
CA CYS A 240 1.95 8.07 14.67
C CYS A 240 2.44 7.98 16.12
N ARG A 241 2.52 6.78 16.70
CA ARG A 241 3.00 6.59 18.07
C ARG A 241 4.46 7.04 18.21
N LEU A 242 5.32 6.62 17.30
CA LEU A 242 6.73 7.02 17.34
C LEU A 242 6.91 8.53 17.11
N THR A 243 6.10 9.14 16.23
CA THR A 243 6.08 10.59 16.04
C THR A 243 5.72 11.33 17.34
N TRP A 244 4.76 10.82 18.11
CA TRP A 244 4.40 11.42 19.40
C TRP A 244 5.49 11.23 20.45
N ARG A 245 6.06 10.02 20.56
CA ARG A 245 7.14 9.72 21.52
C ARG A 245 8.41 10.52 21.25
N GLU A 246 8.75 10.70 19.99
CA GLU A 246 9.90 11.49 19.57
C GLU A 246 9.77 12.96 20.03
N LYS A 247 8.59 13.57 19.87
CA LYS A 247 8.34 14.91 20.40
C LYS A 247 8.52 15.00 21.90
N GLN A 248 8.00 14.02 22.64
CA GLN A 248 8.16 13.97 24.10
C GLN A 248 9.62 13.85 24.53
N ALA A 249 10.42 13.09 23.78
CA ALA A 249 11.84 12.93 24.07
C ALA A 249 12.62 14.23 23.80
N ARG A 250 12.19 15.08 22.86
CA ARG A 250 12.82 16.38 22.57
C ARG A 250 12.39 17.52 23.49
N SER A 251 11.23 17.39 24.14
CA SER A 251 10.75 18.39 25.10
C SER A 251 11.32 18.21 26.51
N LYS A 252 12.19 17.22 26.72
CA LYS A 252 12.92 16.95 27.97
C LYS A 252 14.39 17.31 27.79
#